data_AF-A0A1W2EHA7-F1
#
_entry.id   AF-A0A1W2EHA7-F1
#
_cell.length_a   1.000
_cell.length_b   1.000
_cell.length_c   1.000
_cell.angle_alpha   90.00
_cell.angle_beta   90.00
_cell.angle_gamma   90.00
#
_symmetry.space_group_name_H-M   'P 1'
#
loop_
_entity.id
_entity.type
_entity.pdbx_description
1 polymer ?
#
loop_
_entity_poly.entity_id
_entity_poly.type
_entity_poly.pdbx_seq_one_letter_code
_entity_poly.pdbx_strand_id
1 'polypeptide(L)'
;MPKNRRNPFLFGAVSLLTLTALAIPTPAQAAGETVNIWLTTTNDADGVNVTRGLQQQTPVNFAPGTGTGAVTITVDENTQFQPFEGAGASFTDSAAWLMNSSNILSANTRSEVMRRLFDPNTGIGVSFIRNPMGGSDLARFSYTYDDMPAGQTDPTLARFNINHDLADVVPLTRQALQLNPALTVMGSPWSVPPWMKDNDDYKLGWVESQYYPALAQYFVKYVQAYAAQGIPIKFVTVNNEPTCCASYPSTMWNGSGLQFFTKNNLLPALQGAGLSTKVLALDWNWDQYAGYGAPTVNDAAIRNHPNFGGIAWHGYGGNVSTQTQVQNQYPGIPQYGTEMSGGLWVGNQHTDDMNYIINTTRNYARTVTKWSLAMDQNHNPHNGGCNQCTGLITVHNGDGRHGQVDYTVEYYTMGHLTKFVKPGARRIQSNDNASVKNVAWRNADGSKALIAYNTTGSTQSVRVNWGGQSFTYNLPSRTSATFTWSGAQSGGGGGTGQITGLAGKCVDVAGANSANGTAVQLYDCNGSSAQQWTRSGSQLQALGKCLDVSGGGTANGTVVQIWDCNGSGAQQWNVTASNDIVNTQANKCLDVTGNNSANGTRLQIWDCTGAANQKWTAPA
;
A
#
# COMPACT_ATOMS: atom_id res chain seq x y z
N MET A 1 -12.45 -82.31 -32.68
CA MET A 1 -12.96 -81.36 -31.66
C MET A 1 -12.57 -79.95 -32.08
N PRO A 2 -13.52 -79.12 -32.54
CA PRO A 2 -13.21 -77.82 -33.15
C PRO A 2 -13.54 -76.64 -32.23
N LYS A 3 -13.03 -75.47 -32.64
CA LYS A 3 -13.52 -74.08 -32.44
C LYS A 3 -12.41 -73.18 -31.88
N ASN A 4 -12.17 -71.97 -32.36
CA ASN A 4 -12.65 -71.17 -33.49
C ASN A 4 -11.72 -69.93 -33.49
N ARG A 5 -11.14 -69.47 -34.61
CA ARG A 5 -11.68 -68.44 -35.54
C ARG A 5 -12.15 -67.16 -34.82
N ARG A 6 -11.85 -65.93 -35.23
CA ARG A 6 -11.29 -65.32 -36.46
C ARG A 6 -11.19 -63.80 -36.18
N ASN A 7 -10.21 -63.12 -36.79
CA ASN A 7 -10.27 -61.67 -37.10
C ASN A 7 -11.55 -61.34 -37.89
N PRO A 8 -12.13 -60.10 -37.88
CA PRO A 8 -11.52 -58.99 -38.63
C PRO A 8 -11.95 -57.52 -38.32
N PHE A 9 -11.32 -56.59 -39.06
CA PHE A 9 -11.69 -55.19 -39.43
C PHE A 9 -11.60 -54.05 -38.39
N LEU A 10 -10.61 -53.17 -38.63
CA LEU A 10 -10.55 -51.79 -38.12
C LEU A 10 -11.45 -50.88 -38.97
N PHE A 11 -12.42 -50.21 -38.34
CA PHE A 11 -13.04 -48.98 -38.83
C PHE A 11 -12.46 -47.79 -38.05
N GLY A 12 -11.90 -46.81 -38.77
CA GLY A 12 -11.51 -45.52 -38.20
C GLY A 12 -12.76 -44.64 -38.01
N ALA A 13 -13.09 -44.32 -36.77
CA ALA A 13 -14.10 -43.32 -36.43
C ALA A 13 -13.43 -41.95 -36.29
N VAL A 14 -13.83 -41.00 -37.14
CA VAL A 14 -13.54 -39.58 -36.98
C VAL A 14 -14.52 -39.03 -35.94
N SER A 15 -14.04 -38.76 -34.73
CA SER A 15 -14.83 -38.07 -33.70
C SER A 15 -14.83 -36.56 -33.98
N LEU A 16 -15.98 -36.02 -34.38
CA LEU A 16 -16.24 -34.57 -34.31
C LEU A 16 -16.22 -34.15 -32.83
N LEU A 17 -15.18 -33.42 -32.41
CA LEU A 17 -15.24 -32.63 -31.18
C LEU A 17 -16.13 -31.41 -31.43
N THR A 18 -17.36 -31.45 -30.94
CA THR A 18 -18.16 -30.25 -30.72
C THR A 18 -17.54 -29.48 -29.54
N LEU A 19 -16.83 -28.39 -29.83
CA LEU A 19 -16.48 -27.38 -28.83
C LEU A 19 -17.78 -26.73 -28.33
N THR A 20 -18.29 -27.19 -27.19
CA THR A 20 -19.23 -26.39 -26.40
C THR A 20 -18.44 -25.22 -25.82
N ALA A 21 -18.65 -24.04 -26.39
CA ALA A 21 -18.19 -22.79 -25.80
C ALA A 21 -18.83 -22.66 -24.41
N LEU A 22 -18.06 -22.91 -23.35
CA LEU A 22 -18.40 -22.50 -22.00
C LEU A 22 -18.48 -20.98 -22.01
N ALA A 23 -19.70 -20.46 -22.05
CA ALA A 23 -19.96 -19.05 -21.81
C ALA A 23 -19.44 -18.73 -20.41
N ILE A 24 -18.32 -18.02 -20.34
CA ILE A 24 -17.87 -17.37 -19.11
C ILE A 24 -19.01 -16.43 -18.71
N PRO A 25 -19.61 -16.58 -17.51
CA PRO A 25 -20.67 -15.68 -17.09
C PRO A 25 -20.10 -14.26 -17.06
N THR A 26 -20.60 -13.41 -17.96
CA THR A 26 -20.41 -11.96 -17.86
C THR A 26 -20.98 -11.52 -16.50
N PRO A 27 -20.23 -10.84 -15.63
CA PRO A 27 -20.79 -10.35 -14.38
C PRO A 27 -22.01 -9.48 -14.70
N ALA A 28 -23.15 -9.84 -14.12
CA ALA A 28 -24.40 -9.12 -14.31
C ALA A 28 -24.22 -7.68 -13.84
N GLN A 29 -24.61 -6.75 -14.72
CA GLN A 29 -24.65 -5.32 -14.48
C GLN A 29 -25.78 -5.01 -13.49
N ALA A 30 -25.55 -4.17 -12.48
CA ALA A 30 -26.63 -3.80 -11.58
C ALA A 30 -26.54 -2.33 -11.15
N ALA A 31 -27.48 -1.51 -11.62
CA ALA A 31 -28.06 -0.51 -10.73
C ALA A 31 -28.64 -1.29 -9.53
N GLY A 32 -28.33 -0.89 -8.29
CA GLY A 32 -28.72 -1.62 -7.09
C GLY A 32 -27.62 -2.46 -6.43
N GLU A 33 -26.35 -2.33 -6.84
CA GLU A 33 -25.22 -2.95 -6.12
C GLU A 33 -25.22 -2.50 -4.64
N THR A 34 -25.21 -3.46 -3.73
CA THR A 34 -25.25 -3.21 -2.29
C THR A 34 -23.87 -2.80 -1.77
N VAL A 35 -23.85 -1.70 -1.02
CA VAL A 35 -22.68 -1.16 -0.35
C VAL A 35 -22.82 -1.39 1.14
N ASN A 36 -21.95 -2.24 1.68
CA ASN A 36 -21.83 -2.44 3.12
C ASN A 36 -21.01 -1.30 3.73
N ILE A 37 -21.37 -0.89 4.94
CA ILE A 37 -20.79 0.27 5.61
C ILE A 37 -20.37 -0.12 7.00
N TRP A 38 -19.15 0.23 7.36
CA TRP A 38 -18.57 -0.03 8.68
C TRP A 38 -18.04 1.26 9.25
N LEU A 39 -18.46 1.62 10.47
CA LEU A 39 -18.06 2.87 11.10
C LEU A 39 -17.22 2.65 12.35
N THR A 40 -16.21 3.51 12.52
CA THR A 40 -15.60 3.79 13.81
C THR A 40 -15.80 5.25 14.17
N THR A 41 -16.34 5.54 15.35
CA THR A 41 -16.64 6.91 15.81
C THR A 41 -16.11 7.12 17.23
N THR A 42 -15.45 8.26 17.42
CA THR A 42 -14.99 8.74 18.74
C THR A 42 -15.78 9.97 19.17
N ASN A 43 -15.94 10.19 20.47
CA ASN A 43 -16.75 11.31 21.01
C ASN A 43 -15.98 12.28 21.91
N ASP A 44 -14.70 12.02 22.15
CA ASP A 44 -13.78 12.82 22.96
C ASP A 44 -12.84 13.63 22.07
N ALA A 45 -12.11 14.57 22.68
CA ALA A 45 -11.16 15.42 21.96
C ALA A 45 -9.90 14.65 21.52
N ASP A 46 -9.46 13.69 22.33
CA ASP A 46 -8.25 12.90 22.12
C ASP A 46 -8.47 11.76 21.11
N GLY A 47 -9.72 11.55 20.68
CA GLY A 47 -10.08 10.56 19.68
C GLY A 47 -9.76 9.13 20.14
N VAL A 48 -9.91 8.83 21.42
CA VAL A 48 -9.63 7.49 21.98
C VAL A 48 -10.88 6.77 22.50
N ASN A 49 -11.94 7.51 22.83
CA ASN A 49 -13.18 6.93 23.35
C ASN A 49 -14.11 6.48 22.21
N VAL A 50 -14.02 5.20 21.87
CA VAL A 50 -14.75 4.58 20.76
C VAL A 50 -16.21 4.31 21.17
N THR A 51 -17.15 4.97 20.49
CA THR A 51 -18.61 4.78 20.69
C THR A 51 -19.23 3.86 19.65
N ARG A 52 -18.59 3.74 18.49
CA ARG A 52 -18.82 2.71 17.46
C ARG A 52 -17.45 2.23 17.04
N GLY A 53 -17.19 0.94 17.08
CA GLY A 53 -15.90 0.38 16.66
C GLY A 53 -16.13 -0.68 15.61
N LEU A 54 -15.76 -0.40 14.35
CA LEU A 54 -16.05 -1.24 13.19
C LEU A 54 -17.48 -1.80 13.24
N GLN A 55 -18.45 -0.93 13.50
CA GLN A 55 -19.85 -1.32 13.60
C GLN A 55 -20.50 -1.29 12.22
N GLN A 56 -21.07 -2.41 11.79
CA GLN A 56 -21.83 -2.49 10.54
C GLN A 56 -23.08 -1.60 10.63
N GLN A 57 -23.31 -0.79 9.60
CA GLN A 57 -24.51 0.01 9.45
C GLN A 57 -25.44 -0.65 8.43
N THR A 58 -26.68 -0.17 8.38
CA THR A 58 -27.61 -0.55 7.32
C THR A 58 -26.97 -0.28 5.95
N PRO A 59 -26.87 -1.29 5.07
CA PRO A 59 -26.32 -1.11 3.74
C PRO A 59 -27.13 -0.09 2.92
N VAL A 60 -26.45 0.56 1.97
CA VAL A 60 -27.08 1.40 0.95
C VAL A 60 -26.89 0.74 -0.41
N ASN A 61 -27.57 1.23 -1.44
CA ASN A 61 -27.39 0.72 -2.79
C ASN A 61 -26.87 1.84 -3.71
N PHE A 62 -26.02 1.46 -4.66
CA PHE A 62 -25.71 2.32 -5.80
C PHE A 62 -26.98 2.58 -6.63
N ALA A 63 -27.17 3.84 -7.01
CA ALA A 63 -28.19 4.29 -7.94
C ALA A 63 -27.53 4.94 -9.18
N PRO A 64 -28.26 5.13 -10.29
CA PRO A 64 -27.75 5.93 -11.41
C PRO A 64 -27.22 7.30 -10.94
N GLY A 65 -26.13 7.79 -11.54
CA GLY A 65 -25.27 8.87 -11.04
C GLY A 65 -25.86 10.29 -10.93
N THR A 66 -27.09 10.48 -10.48
CA THR A 66 -27.82 11.76 -10.45
C THR A 66 -27.90 12.42 -9.06
N GLY A 67 -27.33 11.83 -8.00
CA GLY A 67 -27.37 12.38 -6.63
C GLY A 67 -26.56 13.67 -6.43
N THR A 68 -26.70 14.34 -5.29
CA THR A 68 -25.80 15.45 -4.91
C THR A 68 -25.20 15.17 -3.53
N GLY A 69 -24.04 15.75 -3.27
CA GLY A 69 -23.33 15.64 -1.99
C GLY A 69 -22.40 16.83 -1.82
N ALA A 70 -22.19 17.27 -0.58
CA ALA A 70 -21.28 18.37 -0.26
C ALA A 70 -19.83 18.01 -0.60
N VAL A 71 -19.48 16.74 -0.44
CA VAL A 71 -18.20 16.16 -0.86
C VAL A 71 -18.47 15.05 -1.87
N THR A 72 -17.76 15.05 -3.00
CA THR A 72 -17.81 13.96 -3.98
C THR A 72 -16.48 13.21 -4.01
N ILE A 73 -16.56 11.90 -3.79
CA ILE A 73 -15.45 10.95 -3.95
C ILE A 73 -15.74 10.10 -5.19
N THR A 74 -14.92 10.22 -6.22
CA THR A 74 -14.97 9.40 -7.43
C THR A 74 -13.92 8.31 -7.34
N VAL A 75 -14.35 7.06 -7.47
CA VAL A 75 -13.51 5.86 -7.50
C VAL A 75 -13.44 5.33 -8.93
N ASP A 76 -12.23 5.08 -9.42
CA ASP A 76 -11.97 4.41 -10.70
C ASP A 76 -11.15 3.15 -10.46
N GLU A 77 -11.76 1.99 -10.67
CA GLU A 77 -11.12 0.69 -10.42
C GLU A 77 -10.17 0.24 -11.54
N ASN A 78 -10.16 0.95 -12.66
CA ASN A 78 -9.32 0.63 -13.81
C ASN A 78 -7.93 1.26 -13.72
N THR A 79 -7.79 2.36 -12.96
CA THR A 79 -6.50 2.95 -12.64
C THR A 79 -5.94 2.33 -11.35
N GLN A 80 -4.94 1.46 -11.49
CA GLN A 80 -4.34 0.71 -10.38
C GLN A 80 -2.93 1.20 -10.05
N PHE A 81 -2.53 1.02 -8.78
CA PHE A 81 -1.22 1.42 -8.26
C PHE A 81 -0.52 0.22 -7.59
N GLN A 82 0.16 0.45 -6.47
CA GLN A 82 0.92 -0.58 -5.76
C GLN A 82 0.01 -1.69 -5.20
N PRO A 83 0.54 -2.91 -5.04
CA PRO A 83 -0.15 -3.95 -4.30
C PRO A 83 -0.05 -3.70 -2.78
N PHE A 84 -1.06 -4.17 -2.06
CA PHE A 84 -1.05 -4.24 -0.60
C PHE A 84 -0.33 -5.51 -0.15
N GLU A 85 0.67 -5.35 0.71
CA GLU A 85 1.42 -6.47 1.28
C GLU A 85 0.79 -6.95 2.60
N GLY A 86 0.20 -6.02 3.34
CA GLY A 86 -0.41 -6.27 4.64
C GLY A 86 -0.25 -5.06 5.57
N ALA A 87 -0.93 -5.09 6.71
CA ALA A 87 -0.78 -4.07 7.76
C ALA A 87 -0.98 -4.70 9.14
N GLY A 88 -0.52 -4.00 10.18
CA GLY A 88 -0.58 -4.52 11.54
C GLY A 88 0.25 -3.75 12.54
N ALA A 89 0.82 -4.48 13.50
CA ALA A 89 1.65 -3.97 14.58
C ALA A 89 2.71 -5.01 14.99
N SER A 90 3.54 -4.69 15.98
CA SER A 90 4.70 -5.48 16.36
C SER A 90 4.45 -6.32 17.61
N PHE A 91 4.82 -7.61 17.59
CA PHE A 91 5.08 -8.32 18.83
C PHE A 91 6.45 -7.90 19.35
N THR A 92 6.47 -6.73 19.99
CA THR A 92 7.59 -6.31 20.84
C THR A 92 7.75 -7.30 21.99
N ASP A 93 8.91 -7.34 22.63
CA ASP A 93 9.13 -8.24 23.78
C ASP A 93 8.09 -7.98 24.89
N SER A 94 7.80 -6.71 25.17
CA SER A 94 6.76 -6.31 26.13
C SER A 94 5.38 -6.79 25.73
N ALA A 95 4.97 -6.58 24.47
CA ALA A 95 3.67 -7.04 23.98
C ALA A 95 3.54 -8.56 24.05
N ALA A 96 4.58 -9.28 23.64
CA ALA A 96 4.58 -10.73 23.62
C ALA A 96 4.54 -11.32 25.05
N TRP A 97 5.31 -10.75 25.98
CA TRP A 97 5.29 -11.15 27.38
C TRP A 97 3.92 -10.92 28.03
N LEU A 98 3.34 -9.72 27.86
CA LEU A 98 2.00 -9.39 28.38
C LEU A 98 0.96 -10.40 27.91
N MET A 99 1.02 -10.81 26.64
CA MET A 99 0.06 -11.72 26.05
C MET A 99 0.33 -13.20 26.34
N ASN A 100 1.58 -13.60 26.65
CA ASN A 100 1.97 -15.01 26.70
C ASN A 100 2.46 -15.50 28.06
N SER A 101 3.70 -15.17 28.47
CA SER A 101 4.32 -15.76 29.67
C SER A 101 4.16 -14.94 30.95
N SER A 102 3.53 -13.77 30.91
CA SER A 102 3.24 -12.96 32.11
C SER A 102 2.26 -13.59 33.08
N ASN A 103 1.47 -14.59 32.63
CA ASN A 103 0.31 -15.16 33.31
C ASN A 103 -0.84 -14.17 33.60
N ILE A 104 -0.84 -12.99 32.98
CA ILE A 104 -1.93 -12.00 33.10
C ILE A 104 -3.19 -12.49 32.37
N LEU A 105 -3.02 -12.92 31.11
CA LEU A 105 -4.11 -13.44 30.30
C LEU A 105 -4.28 -14.94 30.52
N SER A 106 -5.53 -15.38 30.72
CA SER A 106 -5.85 -16.80 30.62
C SER A 106 -5.61 -17.32 29.20
N ALA A 107 -5.37 -18.62 29.05
CA ALA A 107 -5.21 -19.24 27.72
C ALA A 107 -6.42 -19.00 26.80
N ASN A 108 -7.63 -18.97 27.37
CA ASN A 108 -8.86 -18.67 26.63
C ASN A 108 -8.90 -17.20 26.19
N THR A 109 -8.59 -16.26 27.10
CA THR A 109 -8.53 -14.83 26.77
C THR A 109 -7.50 -14.56 25.68
N ARG A 110 -6.29 -15.11 25.82
CA ARG A 110 -5.22 -15.00 24.80
C ARG A 110 -5.70 -15.53 23.44
N SER A 111 -6.33 -16.70 23.41
CA SER A 111 -6.81 -17.30 22.16
C SER A 111 -7.91 -16.47 21.49
N GLU A 112 -8.83 -15.88 22.27
CA GLU A 112 -9.85 -14.97 21.77
C GLU A 112 -9.24 -13.68 21.19
N VAL A 113 -8.29 -13.07 21.91
CA VAL A 113 -7.57 -11.87 21.49
C VAL A 113 -6.79 -12.13 20.20
N MET A 114 -6.06 -13.24 20.13
CA MET A 114 -5.32 -13.63 18.91
C MET A 114 -6.26 -13.82 17.72
N ARG A 115 -7.44 -14.44 17.91
CA ARG A 115 -8.44 -14.57 16.85
C ARG A 115 -8.94 -13.21 16.39
N ARG A 116 -9.30 -12.32 17.32
CA ARG A 116 -9.76 -10.96 17.00
C ARG A 116 -8.72 -10.13 16.27
N LEU A 117 -7.44 -10.30 16.57
CA LEU A 117 -6.36 -9.60 15.88
C LEU A 117 -6.08 -10.18 14.49
N PHE A 118 -5.89 -11.49 14.38
CA PHE A 118 -5.28 -12.08 13.18
C PHE A 118 -6.26 -12.80 12.25
N ASP A 119 -7.35 -13.39 12.75
CA ASP A 119 -8.28 -14.11 11.89
C ASP A 119 -8.97 -13.15 10.89
N PRO A 120 -8.84 -13.35 9.57
CA PRO A 120 -9.38 -12.44 8.57
C PRO A 120 -10.91 -12.48 8.43
N ASN A 121 -11.56 -13.52 8.97
CA ASN A 121 -13.01 -13.72 8.92
C ASN A 121 -13.68 -13.20 10.18
N THR A 122 -13.15 -13.59 11.34
CA THR A 122 -13.76 -13.29 12.64
C THR A 122 -13.10 -12.11 13.38
N GLY A 123 -11.89 -11.72 13.00
CA GLY A 123 -11.14 -10.58 13.54
C GLY A 123 -10.98 -9.41 12.58
N ILE A 124 -9.96 -8.58 12.83
CA ILE A 124 -9.53 -7.50 11.93
C ILE A 124 -8.51 -7.96 10.88
N GLY A 125 -8.00 -9.19 10.95
CA GLY A 125 -7.16 -9.75 9.89
C GLY A 125 -5.78 -9.09 9.76
N VAL A 126 -5.11 -8.75 10.88
CA VAL A 126 -3.71 -8.30 10.86
C VAL A 126 -2.88 -9.26 10.00
N SER A 127 -2.17 -8.68 9.03
CA SER A 127 -1.51 -9.40 7.94
C SER A 127 -0.05 -8.99 7.72
N PHE A 128 0.47 -8.10 8.57
CA PHE A 128 1.89 -7.77 8.63
C PHE A 128 2.32 -7.55 10.08
N ILE A 129 3.42 -8.16 10.50
CA ILE A 129 4.06 -7.92 11.80
C ILE A 129 5.54 -7.57 11.61
N ARG A 130 6.04 -6.63 12.41
CA ARG A 130 7.46 -6.23 12.44
C ARG A 130 8.01 -6.54 13.82
N ASN A 131 8.62 -7.70 14.02
CA ASN A 131 9.12 -8.06 15.34
C ASN A 131 10.58 -7.63 15.50
N PRO A 132 10.98 -7.10 16.67
CA PRO A 132 12.38 -6.83 16.94
C PRO A 132 13.29 -8.04 16.79
N MET A 133 14.51 -7.80 16.31
CA MET A 133 15.64 -8.72 16.43
C MET A 133 16.41 -8.36 17.70
N GLY A 134 16.10 -9.03 18.81
CA GLY A 134 16.62 -8.69 20.14
C GLY A 134 15.79 -7.62 20.86
N GLY A 135 16.38 -6.96 21.86
CA GLY A 135 15.70 -5.95 22.67
C GLY A 135 15.54 -4.60 21.97
N SER A 136 14.30 -4.08 21.94
CA SER A 136 13.96 -2.70 21.54
C SER A 136 13.78 -1.79 22.77
N ASP A 137 13.25 -0.58 22.56
CA ASP A 137 12.76 0.26 23.65
C ASP A 137 11.52 -0.34 24.35
N LEU A 138 10.64 -1.00 23.62
CA LEU A 138 9.52 -1.79 24.15
C LEU A 138 9.92 -3.24 24.45
N ALA A 139 10.98 -3.39 25.23
CA ALA A 139 11.39 -4.66 25.81
C ALA A 139 11.48 -4.56 27.34
N ARG A 140 11.51 -5.72 28.00
CA ARG A 140 11.72 -5.82 29.46
C ARG A 140 13.13 -5.43 29.88
N PHE A 141 14.12 -5.68 29.02
CA PHE A 141 15.54 -5.34 29.21
C PHE A 141 16.30 -5.39 27.87
N SER A 142 17.55 -4.90 27.85
CA SER A 142 18.42 -4.96 26.67
C SER A 142 19.02 -6.35 26.50
N TYR A 143 18.96 -6.89 25.28
CA TYR A 143 19.62 -8.14 24.90
C TYR A 143 19.79 -8.19 23.39
N THR A 144 20.71 -9.04 22.92
CA THR A 144 20.80 -9.49 21.54
C THR A 144 20.78 -11.02 21.47
N TYR A 145 20.85 -11.60 20.27
CA TYR A 145 20.93 -13.05 20.14
C TYR A 145 22.34 -13.61 20.31
N ASP A 146 23.36 -12.77 20.52
CA ASP A 146 24.76 -13.19 20.63
C ASP A 146 25.55 -12.33 21.65
N ASP A 147 24.95 -12.14 22.83
CA ASP A 147 25.57 -11.37 23.91
C ASP A 147 26.77 -12.11 24.52
N MET A 148 27.83 -11.35 24.78
CA MET A 148 29.09 -11.83 25.34
C MET A 148 29.40 -11.13 26.66
N PRO A 149 30.11 -11.78 27.60
CA PRO A 149 30.68 -11.06 28.74
C PRO A 149 31.55 -9.89 28.26
N ALA A 150 31.53 -8.77 28.98
CA ALA A 150 32.26 -7.56 28.60
C ALA A 150 33.72 -7.84 28.22
N GLY A 151 34.16 -7.28 27.09
CA GLY A 151 35.49 -7.49 26.53
C GLY A 151 35.73 -8.84 25.82
N GLN A 152 34.73 -9.71 25.71
CA GLN A 152 34.80 -10.92 24.88
C GLN A 152 34.06 -10.73 23.56
N THR A 153 34.53 -11.41 22.51
CA THR A 153 33.93 -11.39 21.16
C THR A 153 33.55 -12.80 20.72
N ASP A 154 32.59 -12.92 19.80
CA ASP A 154 32.26 -14.20 19.15
C ASP A 154 32.15 -14.05 17.62
N PRO A 155 33.28 -13.85 16.90
CA PRO A 155 33.25 -13.69 15.44
C PRO A 155 32.65 -14.88 14.67
N THR A 156 32.52 -16.05 15.32
CA THR A 156 31.93 -17.27 14.74
C THR A 156 30.44 -17.42 15.05
N LEU A 157 29.89 -16.56 15.90
CA LEU A 157 28.52 -16.63 16.43
C LEU A 157 28.22 -17.99 17.07
N ALA A 158 29.20 -18.61 17.74
CA ALA A 158 29.05 -19.90 18.39
C ALA A 158 28.00 -19.89 19.52
N ARG A 159 27.74 -18.73 20.14
CA ARG A 159 26.75 -18.54 21.20
C ARG A 159 25.39 -18.03 20.71
N PHE A 160 25.25 -17.76 19.41
CA PHE A 160 24.02 -17.27 18.83
C PHE A 160 22.82 -18.16 19.17
N ASN A 161 21.77 -17.57 19.73
CA ASN A 161 20.49 -18.25 19.97
C ASN A 161 19.32 -17.27 20.07
N ILE A 162 18.12 -17.76 19.77
CA ILE A 162 16.85 -17.01 19.90
C ILE A 162 16.06 -17.42 21.14
N ASN A 163 16.72 -17.93 22.19
CA ASN A 163 16.04 -18.60 23.32
C ASN A 163 15.05 -17.69 24.05
N HIS A 164 15.36 -16.40 24.14
CA HIS A 164 14.47 -15.41 24.73
C HIS A 164 13.12 -15.36 23.99
N ASP A 165 13.18 -15.32 22.67
CA ASP A 165 12.00 -15.20 21.80
C ASP A 165 11.17 -16.49 21.74
N LEU A 166 11.79 -17.65 22.03
CA LEU A 166 11.09 -18.94 22.12
C LEU A 166 10.03 -18.96 23.24
N ALA A 167 10.19 -18.10 24.26
CA ALA A 167 9.23 -18.01 25.35
C ALA A 167 7.95 -17.27 24.95
N ASP A 168 8.05 -16.21 24.13
CA ASP A 168 6.96 -15.22 23.93
C ASP A 168 6.69 -14.90 22.45
N VAL A 169 7.67 -14.31 21.75
CA VAL A 169 7.49 -13.77 20.39
C VAL A 169 7.23 -14.88 19.37
N VAL A 170 8.01 -15.97 19.42
CA VAL A 170 7.90 -17.11 18.50
C VAL A 170 6.53 -17.82 18.61
N PRO A 171 6.07 -18.26 19.81
CA PRO A 171 4.78 -18.95 19.90
C PRO A 171 3.60 -18.08 19.45
N LEU A 172 3.58 -16.79 19.79
CA LEU A 172 2.53 -15.87 19.34
C LEU A 172 2.56 -15.64 17.83
N THR A 173 3.75 -15.48 17.24
CA THR A 173 3.92 -15.32 15.79
C THR A 173 3.49 -16.57 15.03
N ARG A 174 3.80 -17.77 15.54
CA ARG A 174 3.30 -19.03 14.96
C ARG A 174 1.78 -19.13 15.02
N GLN A 175 1.17 -18.76 16.15
CA GLN A 175 -0.28 -18.74 16.28
C GLN A 175 -0.91 -17.72 15.32
N ALA A 176 -0.29 -16.55 15.15
CA ALA A 176 -0.73 -15.54 14.18
C ALA A 176 -0.70 -16.07 12.73
N LEU A 177 0.38 -16.78 12.34
CA LEU A 177 0.47 -17.44 11.02
C LEU A 177 -0.57 -18.55 10.83
N GLN A 178 -0.92 -19.28 11.89
CA GLN A 178 -1.99 -20.30 11.82
C GLN A 178 -3.37 -19.67 11.60
N LEU A 179 -3.64 -18.53 12.24
CA LEU A 179 -4.89 -17.79 12.09
C LEU A 179 -4.97 -17.02 10.76
N ASN A 180 -3.83 -16.54 10.28
CA ASN A 180 -3.70 -15.84 9.00
C ASN A 180 -2.49 -16.34 8.21
N PRO A 181 -2.66 -17.34 7.34
CA PRO A 181 -1.57 -17.86 6.51
C PRO A 181 -0.98 -16.85 5.51
N ALA A 182 -1.66 -15.73 5.27
CA ALA A 182 -1.16 -14.64 4.42
C ALA A 182 -0.30 -13.62 5.20
N LEU A 183 -0.11 -13.81 6.51
CA LEU A 183 0.68 -12.93 7.37
C LEU A 183 2.14 -12.86 6.89
N THR A 184 2.63 -11.63 6.71
CA THR A 184 4.03 -11.33 6.44
C THR A 184 4.76 -10.97 7.74
N VAL A 185 5.98 -11.49 7.91
CA VAL A 185 6.83 -11.22 9.07
C VAL A 185 8.10 -10.48 8.63
N MET A 186 8.40 -9.40 9.33
CA MET A 186 9.62 -8.59 9.19
C MET A 186 10.42 -8.58 10.50
N GLY A 187 11.75 -8.52 10.39
CA GLY A 187 12.67 -8.31 11.51
C GLY A 187 13.50 -7.03 11.37
N SER A 188 13.86 -6.39 12.48
CA SER A 188 14.83 -5.27 12.50
C SER A 188 15.57 -5.26 13.83
N PRO A 189 16.91 -5.13 13.87
CA PRO A 189 17.62 -4.94 15.12
C PRO A 189 17.62 -3.47 15.56
N TRP A 190 17.43 -3.25 16.86
CA TRP A 190 17.65 -1.95 17.49
C TRP A 190 19.14 -1.74 17.75
N SER A 191 19.76 -2.71 18.42
CA SER A 191 21.20 -2.81 18.59
C SER A 191 21.73 -4.07 17.95
N VAL A 192 22.93 -3.99 17.36
CA VAL A 192 23.78 -5.15 17.12
C VAL A 192 24.42 -5.61 18.45
N PRO A 193 24.99 -6.83 18.54
CA PRO A 193 25.70 -7.27 19.74
C PRO A 193 26.73 -6.25 20.21
N PRO A 194 26.79 -5.92 21.52
CA PRO A 194 27.69 -4.89 22.05
C PRO A 194 29.15 -5.03 21.60
N TRP A 195 29.68 -6.26 21.62
CA TRP A 195 31.06 -6.56 21.24
C TRP A 195 31.40 -6.27 19.77
N MET A 196 30.40 -6.03 18.91
CA MET A 196 30.61 -5.59 17.53
C MET A 196 30.79 -4.07 17.38
N LYS A 197 30.70 -3.31 18.48
CA LYS A 197 30.64 -1.86 18.51
C LYS A 197 31.83 -1.28 19.27
N ASP A 198 32.25 -0.09 18.87
CA ASP A 198 33.39 0.63 19.45
C ASP A 198 33.26 0.99 20.94
N ASN A 199 32.05 0.87 21.51
CA ASN A 199 31.76 1.20 22.90
C ASN A 199 31.37 0.00 23.78
N ASP A 200 31.29 -1.21 23.21
CA ASP A 200 30.86 -2.43 23.92
C ASP A 200 29.55 -2.25 24.72
N ASP A 201 28.59 -1.48 24.18
CA ASP A 201 27.31 -1.15 24.83
C ASP A 201 26.11 -1.43 23.90
N TYR A 202 24.93 -1.70 24.45
CA TYR A 202 23.68 -1.81 23.69
C TYR A 202 23.21 -0.48 23.10
N LYS A 203 23.64 0.65 23.65
CA LYS A 203 23.19 1.99 23.27
C LYS A 203 24.26 2.67 22.42
N LEU A 204 23.84 3.36 21.36
CA LEU A 204 24.69 4.09 20.44
C LEU A 204 25.79 3.21 19.84
N GLY A 205 27.07 3.61 19.89
CA GLY A 205 28.21 2.86 19.36
C GLY A 205 28.24 2.69 17.84
N TRP A 206 29.41 2.84 17.24
CA TRP A 206 29.62 2.56 15.82
C TRP A 206 29.97 1.10 15.61
N VAL A 207 29.30 0.44 14.66
CA VAL A 207 29.68 -0.92 14.27
C VAL A 207 31.07 -0.89 13.66
N GLU A 208 31.99 -1.64 14.25
CA GLU A 208 33.35 -1.72 13.74
C GLU A 208 33.38 -2.59 12.48
N SER A 209 33.98 -2.05 11.40
CA SER A 209 34.00 -2.71 10.08
C SER A 209 34.60 -4.12 10.08
N GLN A 210 35.50 -4.42 11.01
CA GLN A 210 36.06 -5.77 11.19
C GLN A 210 35.01 -6.84 11.50
N TYR A 211 33.86 -6.45 12.06
CA TYR A 211 32.78 -7.36 12.42
C TYR A 211 31.66 -7.44 11.38
N TYR A 212 31.72 -6.70 10.27
CA TYR A 212 30.70 -6.77 9.22
C TYR A 212 30.45 -8.19 8.67
N PRO A 213 31.47 -9.05 8.46
CA PRO A 213 31.21 -10.43 8.07
C PRO A 213 30.40 -11.21 9.13
N ALA A 214 30.74 -11.06 10.41
CA ALA A 214 30.01 -11.70 11.50
C ALA A 214 28.58 -11.16 11.62
N LEU A 215 28.40 -9.84 11.52
CA LEU A 215 27.08 -9.21 11.55
C LEU A 215 26.20 -9.71 10.40
N ALA A 216 26.72 -9.86 9.18
CA ALA A 216 25.93 -10.43 8.09
C ALA A 216 25.49 -11.89 8.37
N GLN A 217 26.34 -12.69 9.02
CA GLN A 217 25.98 -14.04 9.45
C GLN A 217 24.98 -14.04 10.61
N TYR A 218 24.96 -13.01 11.46
CA TYR A 218 23.95 -12.84 12.52
C TYR A 218 22.55 -12.75 11.92
N PHE A 219 22.37 -11.99 10.83
CA PHE A 219 21.10 -11.95 10.08
C PHE A 219 20.76 -13.30 9.45
N VAL A 220 21.73 -14.00 8.84
CA VAL A 220 21.50 -15.34 8.27
C VAL A 220 21.02 -16.32 9.34
N LYS A 221 21.68 -16.36 10.50
CA LYS A 221 21.30 -17.23 11.63
C LYS A 221 19.93 -16.87 12.19
N TYR A 222 19.59 -15.58 12.31
CA TYR A 222 18.25 -15.15 12.71
C TYR A 222 17.17 -15.68 11.77
N VAL A 223 17.32 -15.45 10.46
CA VAL A 223 16.35 -15.90 9.45
C VAL A 223 16.21 -17.42 9.48
N GLN A 224 17.32 -18.16 9.56
CA GLN A 224 17.31 -19.62 9.63
C GLN A 224 16.68 -20.15 10.92
N ALA A 225 16.97 -19.54 12.07
CA ALA A 225 16.43 -19.94 13.35
C ALA A 225 14.90 -19.74 13.41
N TYR A 226 14.38 -18.62 12.91
CA TYR A 226 12.94 -18.39 12.80
C TYR A 226 12.28 -19.33 11.79
N ALA A 227 12.92 -19.58 10.64
CA ALA A 227 12.43 -20.54 9.66
C ALA A 227 12.33 -21.96 10.25
N ALA A 228 13.28 -22.36 11.11
CA ALA A 228 13.24 -23.64 11.83
C ALA A 228 12.06 -23.74 12.82
N GLN A 229 11.51 -22.60 13.27
CA GLN A 229 10.28 -22.54 14.07
C GLN A 229 9.01 -22.45 13.21
N GLY A 230 9.13 -22.53 11.87
CA GLY A 230 8.01 -22.39 10.94
C GLY A 230 7.59 -20.94 10.69
N ILE A 231 8.47 -19.96 10.98
CA ILE A 231 8.21 -18.53 10.76
C ILE A 231 9.13 -18.03 9.64
N PRO A 232 8.64 -17.89 8.40
CA PRO A 232 9.43 -17.33 7.32
C PRO A 232 9.59 -15.81 7.50
N ILE A 233 10.83 -15.34 7.67
CA ILE A 233 11.14 -13.91 7.68
C ILE A 233 11.22 -13.40 6.23
N LYS A 234 10.26 -12.56 5.84
CA LYS A 234 10.20 -12.01 4.48
C LYS A 234 11.09 -10.80 4.31
N PHE A 235 11.11 -9.91 5.30
CA PHE A 235 11.85 -8.66 5.26
C PHE A 235 12.78 -8.51 6.46
N VAL A 236 13.94 -7.91 6.23
CA VAL A 236 14.78 -7.34 7.27
C VAL A 236 15.21 -5.92 6.90
N THR A 237 15.50 -5.10 7.88
CA THR A 237 16.26 -3.85 7.72
C THR A 237 17.60 -3.99 8.43
N VAL A 238 18.61 -3.24 8.00
CA VAL A 238 19.95 -3.31 8.61
C VAL A 238 19.93 -2.85 10.06
N ASN A 239 19.15 -1.82 10.36
CA ASN A 239 18.99 -1.28 11.69
C ASN A 239 17.69 -0.48 11.77
N ASN A 240 16.99 -0.55 12.89
CA ASN A 240 15.93 0.39 13.25
C ASN A 240 16.53 1.79 13.46
N GLU A 241 15.97 2.83 12.86
CA GLU A 241 16.34 4.23 13.08
C GLU A 241 17.85 4.48 13.24
N PRO A 242 18.68 4.19 12.22
CA PRO A 242 20.13 4.17 12.36
C PRO A 242 20.66 5.51 12.89
N THR A 243 21.44 5.53 13.98
CA THR A 243 21.89 6.73 14.76
C THR A 243 20.94 7.30 15.80
N CYS A 244 19.75 6.73 15.97
CA CYS A 244 18.91 6.95 17.15
C CYS A 244 18.96 5.71 18.06
N CYS A 245 18.79 5.78 19.39
CA CYS A 245 18.75 6.92 20.31
C CYS A 245 19.47 6.56 21.62
N ALA A 246 19.93 7.54 22.39
CA ALA A 246 20.79 7.31 23.56
C ALA A 246 20.12 6.64 24.78
N SER A 247 18.78 6.56 24.85
CA SER A 247 18.07 6.10 26.05
C SER A 247 17.80 4.59 26.09
N TYR A 248 17.88 3.90 24.95
CA TYR A 248 17.51 2.48 24.76
C TYR A 248 18.42 1.81 23.71
N PRO A 249 18.33 0.48 23.49
CA PRO A 249 19.18 -0.21 22.52
C PRO A 249 19.17 0.46 21.15
N SER A 250 20.35 0.72 20.61
CA SER A 250 20.55 1.50 19.40
C SER A 250 21.93 1.26 18.80
N THR A 251 22.06 1.48 17.49
CA THR A 251 23.34 1.40 16.77
C THR A 251 23.55 2.65 15.94
N MET A 252 24.76 3.22 16.01
CA MET A 252 25.16 4.31 15.11
C MET A 252 25.65 3.77 13.77
N TRP A 253 25.18 4.41 12.70
CA TRP A 253 25.58 4.17 11.33
C TRP A 253 25.71 5.49 10.58
N ASN A 254 26.50 5.54 9.52
CA ASN A 254 26.37 6.63 8.54
C ASN A 254 25.79 6.05 7.25
N GLY A 255 25.21 6.90 6.40
CA GLY A 255 24.57 6.45 5.17
C GLY A 255 25.49 5.62 4.27
N SER A 256 26.77 5.98 4.15
CA SER A 256 27.77 5.21 3.39
C SER A 256 28.07 3.84 4.02
N GLY A 257 28.08 3.74 5.35
CA GLY A 257 28.30 2.49 6.07
C GLY A 257 27.13 1.53 5.90
N LEU A 258 25.89 2.03 5.97
CA LEU A 258 24.69 1.24 5.67
C LEU A 258 24.72 0.72 4.23
N GLN A 259 25.02 1.60 3.27
CA GLN A 259 25.14 1.22 1.87
C GLN A 259 26.23 0.17 1.67
N PHE A 260 27.41 0.36 2.26
CA PHE A 260 28.54 -0.55 2.14
C PHE A 260 28.21 -1.93 2.73
N PHE A 261 27.73 -1.96 3.97
CA PHE A 261 27.37 -3.20 4.65
C PHE A 261 26.25 -3.93 3.90
N THR A 262 25.21 -3.21 3.45
CA THR A 262 24.13 -3.79 2.64
C THR A 262 24.68 -4.44 1.39
N LYS A 263 25.50 -3.73 0.62
CA LYS A 263 26.03 -4.19 -0.67
C LYS A 263 27.02 -5.33 -0.56
N ASN A 264 28.01 -5.20 0.33
CA ASN A 264 29.19 -6.04 0.32
C ASN A 264 29.12 -7.17 1.35
N ASN A 265 28.19 -7.11 2.31
CA ASN A 265 28.11 -8.09 3.39
C ASN A 265 26.72 -8.75 3.43
N LEU A 266 25.66 -7.99 3.72
CA LEU A 266 24.35 -8.56 4.01
C LEU A 266 23.68 -9.20 2.79
N LEU A 267 23.60 -8.48 1.67
CA LEU A 267 22.96 -9.00 0.46
C LEU A 267 23.66 -10.27 -0.07
N PRO A 268 25.00 -10.32 -0.23
CA PRO A 268 25.70 -11.54 -0.60
C PRO A 268 25.55 -12.68 0.41
N ALA A 269 25.53 -12.39 1.72
CA ALA A 269 25.38 -13.43 2.74
C ALA A 269 24.01 -14.12 2.67
N LEU A 270 22.92 -13.34 2.50
CA LEU A 270 21.58 -13.91 2.32
C LEU A 270 21.49 -14.74 1.03
N GLN A 271 22.03 -14.22 -0.08
CA GLN A 271 22.03 -14.94 -1.36
C GLN A 271 22.85 -16.24 -1.27
N GLY A 272 24.04 -16.18 -0.69
CA GLY A 272 24.94 -17.33 -0.52
C GLY A 272 24.36 -18.41 0.40
N ALA A 273 23.52 -18.02 1.37
CA ALA A 273 22.78 -18.94 2.23
C ALA A 273 21.49 -19.49 1.56
N GLY A 274 21.17 -19.09 0.33
CA GLY A 274 19.95 -19.50 -0.38
C GLY A 274 18.67 -18.93 0.21
N LEU A 275 18.74 -17.84 0.98
CA LEU A 275 17.60 -17.22 1.65
C LEU A 275 16.92 -16.23 0.72
N SER A 276 15.59 -16.29 0.61
CA SER A 276 14.80 -15.37 -0.21
C SER A 276 14.45 -14.04 0.48
N THR A 277 14.79 -13.92 1.77
CA THR A 277 14.54 -12.74 2.60
C THR A 277 15.07 -11.48 1.92
N LYS A 278 14.27 -10.41 1.99
CA LYS A 278 14.59 -9.14 1.35
C LYS A 278 15.10 -8.12 2.35
N VAL A 279 16.08 -7.32 1.95
CA VAL A 279 16.60 -6.20 2.74
C VAL A 279 15.90 -4.91 2.30
N LEU A 280 15.30 -4.19 3.25
CA LEU A 280 14.75 -2.85 3.04
C LEU A 280 15.76 -1.79 3.49
N ALA A 281 15.89 -0.72 2.71
CA ALA A 281 16.71 0.44 3.05
C ALA A 281 15.99 1.36 4.06
N LEU A 282 16.76 2.27 4.69
CA LEU A 282 16.33 3.34 5.59
C LEU A 282 15.82 2.86 6.97
N ASP A 283 14.56 2.42 7.07
CA ASP A 283 13.86 2.09 8.34
C ASP A 283 13.86 3.26 9.34
N TRP A 284 13.51 4.44 8.84
CA TRP A 284 13.48 5.68 9.60
C TRP A 284 12.56 6.72 8.95
N ASN A 285 12.54 7.95 9.48
CA ASN A 285 11.62 9.00 9.09
C ASN A 285 11.84 9.52 7.67
N TRP A 286 10.81 10.15 7.09
CA TRP A 286 10.88 10.72 5.74
C TRP A 286 11.99 11.76 5.59
N ASP A 287 12.21 12.59 6.62
CA ASP A 287 13.27 13.61 6.63
C ASP A 287 14.70 13.03 6.75
N GLN A 288 14.83 11.76 7.10
CA GLN A 288 16.11 11.06 7.18
C GLN A 288 16.51 10.37 5.87
N TYR A 289 15.64 10.38 4.86
CA TYR A 289 15.88 9.72 3.57
C TYR A 289 17.22 10.12 2.95
N ALA A 290 17.50 11.43 2.87
CA ALA A 290 18.70 11.93 2.19
C ALA A 290 19.99 11.43 2.84
N GLY A 291 20.01 11.33 4.18
CA GLY A 291 21.19 10.91 4.94
C GLY A 291 21.42 9.40 4.93
N TYR A 292 20.35 8.60 5.03
CA TYR A 292 20.46 7.17 5.36
C TYR A 292 19.81 6.22 4.34
N GLY A 293 18.81 6.68 3.60
CA GLY A 293 18.11 5.88 2.58
C GLY A 293 18.70 6.04 1.18
N ALA A 294 18.93 7.30 0.78
CA ALA A 294 19.39 7.66 -0.56
C ALA A 294 20.73 7.01 -0.94
N PRO A 295 21.76 6.89 -0.07
CA PRO A 295 23.00 6.21 -0.45
C PRO A 295 22.78 4.76 -0.90
N THR A 296 21.94 4.01 -0.19
CA THR A 296 21.59 2.62 -0.52
C THR A 296 20.74 2.54 -1.78
N VAL A 297 19.72 3.40 -1.89
CA VAL A 297 18.78 3.41 -3.03
C VAL A 297 19.44 3.90 -4.32
N ASN A 298 20.37 4.84 -4.27
CA ASN A 298 21.06 5.35 -5.45
C ASN A 298 22.00 4.30 -6.08
N ASP A 299 22.46 3.32 -5.32
CA ASP A 299 23.34 2.25 -5.82
C ASP A 299 22.55 1.22 -6.65
N ALA A 300 22.78 1.22 -7.97
CA ALA A 300 22.13 0.29 -8.89
C ALA A 300 22.47 -1.18 -8.62
N ALA A 301 23.66 -1.48 -8.08
CA ALA A 301 24.03 -2.86 -7.74
C ALA A 301 23.20 -3.39 -6.57
N ILE A 302 22.86 -2.53 -5.60
CA ILE A 302 21.93 -2.86 -4.53
C ILE A 302 20.52 -3.04 -5.11
N ARG A 303 20.03 -2.05 -5.87
CA ARG A 303 18.67 -2.10 -6.43
C ARG A 303 18.39 -3.32 -7.30
N ASN A 304 19.40 -3.78 -8.04
CA ASN A 304 19.27 -4.93 -8.94
C ASN A 304 19.60 -6.26 -8.25
N HIS A 305 20.01 -6.26 -6.98
CA HIS A 305 20.31 -7.49 -6.25
C HIS A 305 19.02 -8.26 -5.94
N PRO A 306 18.97 -9.60 -6.12
CA PRO A 306 17.75 -10.38 -5.90
C PRO A 306 17.21 -10.28 -4.47
N ASN A 307 18.07 -10.09 -3.46
CA ASN A 307 17.67 -9.89 -2.07
C ASN A 307 17.34 -8.44 -1.69
N PHE A 308 17.40 -7.45 -2.58
CA PHE A 308 16.92 -6.11 -2.25
C PHE A 308 15.39 -6.05 -2.34
N GLY A 309 14.74 -5.45 -1.34
CA GLY A 309 13.28 -5.47 -1.19
C GLY A 309 12.58 -4.14 -1.42
N GLY A 310 13.26 -3.02 -1.21
CA GLY A 310 12.64 -1.70 -1.25
C GLY A 310 13.14 -0.77 -0.15
N ILE A 311 12.26 0.13 0.28
CA ILE A 311 12.53 1.12 1.32
C ILE A 311 11.48 1.08 2.43
N ALA A 312 11.94 1.18 3.67
CA ALA A 312 11.15 1.20 4.89
C ALA A 312 11.06 2.63 5.46
N TRP A 313 9.88 3.03 5.92
CA TRP A 313 9.53 4.38 6.35
C TRP A 313 8.87 4.40 7.72
N HIS A 314 9.30 5.34 8.56
CA HIS A 314 8.64 5.68 9.82
C HIS A 314 7.84 6.98 9.68
N GLY A 315 6.77 7.09 10.48
CA GLY A 315 5.82 8.21 10.42
C GLY A 315 6.08 9.38 11.37
N TYR A 316 7.20 9.43 12.10
CA TYR A 316 7.41 10.39 13.19
C TYR A 316 7.91 11.77 12.75
N GLY A 317 8.49 11.88 11.55
CA GLY A 317 9.14 13.11 11.08
C GLY A 317 9.18 13.24 9.56
N GLY A 318 9.22 14.48 9.08
CA GLY A 318 9.29 14.82 7.67
C GLY A 318 7.93 14.78 6.94
N ASN A 319 7.98 14.59 5.62
CA ASN A 319 6.80 14.69 4.76
C ASN A 319 6.62 13.42 3.91
N VAL A 320 5.44 12.81 4.00
CA VAL A 320 5.06 11.60 3.27
C VAL A 320 5.21 11.69 1.74
N SER A 321 5.15 12.89 1.15
CA SER A 321 5.38 13.09 -0.28
C SER A 321 6.77 12.67 -0.75
N THR A 322 7.74 12.55 0.17
CA THR A 322 9.08 11.98 -0.10
C THR A 322 8.96 10.58 -0.69
N GLN A 323 7.97 9.78 -0.26
CA GLN A 323 7.69 8.47 -0.86
C GLN A 323 7.36 8.60 -2.35
N THR A 324 6.46 9.52 -2.71
CA THR A 324 6.11 9.77 -4.13
C THR A 324 7.32 10.28 -4.92
N GLN A 325 8.18 11.10 -4.33
CA GLN A 325 9.43 11.54 -4.99
C GLN A 325 10.35 10.35 -5.29
N VAL A 326 10.53 9.45 -4.32
CA VAL A 326 11.31 8.21 -4.50
C VAL A 326 10.67 7.29 -5.54
N GLN A 327 9.34 7.13 -5.54
CA GLN A 327 8.63 6.37 -6.56
C GLN A 327 8.85 6.94 -7.96
N ASN A 328 8.77 8.27 -8.12
CA ASN A 328 8.95 8.92 -9.41
C ASN A 328 10.39 8.79 -9.93
N GLN A 329 11.37 8.84 -9.02
CA GLN A 329 12.78 8.65 -9.37
C GLN A 329 13.11 7.18 -9.65
N TYR A 330 12.50 6.26 -8.89
CA TYR A 330 12.78 4.83 -8.93
C TYR A 330 11.48 4.00 -8.90
N PRO A 331 10.72 3.94 -10.01
CA PRO A 331 9.36 3.37 -10.01
C PRO A 331 9.29 1.87 -9.72
N GLY A 332 10.42 1.17 -9.80
CA GLY A 332 10.52 -0.25 -9.46
C GLY A 332 10.75 -0.56 -7.98
N ILE A 333 10.98 0.45 -7.12
CA ILE A 333 11.31 0.23 -5.69
C ILE A 333 10.05 0.22 -4.84
N PRO A 334 9.70 -0.91 -4.21
CA PRO A 334 8.59 -0.99 -3.27
C PRO A 334 8.82 -0.12 -2.03
N GLN A 335 7.73 0.39 -1.45
CA GLN A 335 7.76 1.23 -0.26
C GLN A 335 6.93 0.61 0.86
N TYR A 336 7.42 0.70 2.09
CA TYR A 336 6.83 0.03 3.24
C TYR A 336 6.75 1.01 4.42
N GLY A 337 5.54 1.31 4.92
CA GLY A 337 5.38 2.00 6.20
C GLY A 337 5.58 0.98 7.31
N THR A 338 6.72 1.04 8.00
CA THR A 338 7.19 -0.01 8.92
C THR A 338 7.02 0.36 10.39
N GLU A 339 6.86 1.64 10.71
CA GLU A 339 6.64 2.04 12.11
C GLU A 339 5.88 3.37 12.23
N MET A 340 4.93 3.41 13.16
CA MET A 340 4.29 4.63 13.68
C MET A 340 3.60 4.30 15.01
N SER A 341 3.91 5.02 16.08
CA SER A 341 3.30 4.77 17.40
C SER A 341 2.01 5.56 17.56
N GLY A 342 1.05 5.02 18.31
CA GLY A 342 0.12 5.86 19.05
C GLY A 342 0.72 6.25 20.41
N GLY A 343 0.10 7.22 21.08
CA GLY A 343 0.47 7.52 22.45
C GLY A 343 -0.18 8.76 23.05
N LEU A 344 0.06 8.98 24.35
CA LEU A 344 -0.60 10.05 25.11
C LEU A 344 -0.23 11.47 24.65
N TRP A 345 0.83 11.63 23.86
CA TRP A 345 1.21 12.92 23.27
C TRP A 345 0.40 13.27 22.02
N VAL A 346 -0.34 12.32 21.45
CA VAL A 346 -1.12 12.50 20.23
C VAL A 346 -2.43 13.20 20.57
N GLY A 347 -2.60 14.44 20.09
CA GLY A 347 -3.79 15.23 20.41
C GLY A 347 -5.11 14.67 19.88
N ASN A 348 -5.10 13.84 18.83
CA ASN A 348 -6.25 13.05 18.42
C ASN A 348 -5.82 11.74 17.72
N GLN A 349 -5.82 10.62 18.44
CA GLN A 349 -5.27 9.36 17.93
C GLN A 349 -6.04 8.81 16.72
N HIS A 350 -7.38 8.95 16.72
CA HIS A 350 -8.21 8.56 15.58
C HIS A 350 -7.83 9.30 14.30
N THR A 351 -7.64 10.62 14.39
CA THR A 351 -7.25 11.47 13.26
C THR A 351 -5.85 11.09 12.77
N ASP A 352 -4.92 10.89 13.69
CA ASP A 352 -3.53 10.57 13.38
C ASP A 352 -3.40 9.24 12.63
N ASP A 353 -4.05 8.18 13.15
CA ASP A 353 -4.04 6.86 12.52
C ASP A 353 -4.63 6.89 11.11
N MET A 354 -5.78 7.54 10.94
CA MET A 354 -6.45 7.59 9.64
C MET A 354 -5.68 8.44 8.64
N ASN A 355 -5.05 9.53 9.09
CA ASN A 355 -4.14 10.31 8.27
C ASN A 355 -2.93 9.47 7.85
N TYR A 356 -2.32 8.72 8.78
CA TYR A 356 -1.18 7.87 8.46
C TYR A 356 -1.55 6.76 7.45
N ILE A 357 -2.62 6.00 7.73
CA ILE A 357 -3.14 4.94 6.85
C ILE A 357 -3.41 5.48 5.45
N ILE A 358 -4.18 6.57 5.34
CA ILE A 358 -4.59 7.12 4.05
C ILE A 358 -3.40 7.73 3.33
N ASN A 359 -2.64 8.61 3.98
CA ASN A 359 -1.61 9.39 3.29
C ASN A 359 -0.43 8.49 2.87
N THR A 360 0.04 7.56 3.71
CA THR A 360 1.17 6.68 3.37
C THR A 360 0.79 5.74 2.20
N THR A 361 -0.43 5.19 2.20
CA THR A 361 -0.89 4.32 1.10
C THR A 361 -1.26 5.08 -0.17
N ARG A 362 -1.69 6.34 -0.09
CA ARG A 362 -1.79 7.22 -1.27
C ARG A 362 -0.42 7.58 -1.86
N ASN A 363 0.65 7.45 -1.09
CA ASN A 363 2.04 7.68 -1.51
C ASN A 363 2.83 6.37 -1.69
N TYR A 364 2.18 5.33 -2.24
CA TYR A 364 2.82 4.08 -2.69
C TYR A 364 3.28 3.12 -1.61
N ALA A 365 3.05 3.39 -0.32
CA ALA A 365 3.30 2.38 0.72
C ALA A 365 2.43 1.13 0.49
N ARG A 366 3.07 -0.04 0.57
CA ARG A 366 2.44 -1.36 0.47
C ARG A 366 2.04 -1.91 1.84
N THR A 367 2.57 -1.31 2.91
CA THR A 367 2.27 -1.66 4.30
C THR A 367 1.98 -0.44 5.14
N VAL A 368 1.24 -0.67 6.23
CA VAL A 368 1.08 0.27 7.34
C VAL A 368 1.29 -0.52 8.62
N THR A 369 2.35 -0.23 9.35
CA THR A 369 2.66 -0.93 10.59
C THR A 369 2.71 0.06 11.75
N LYS A 370 1.86 -0.16 12.75
CA LYS A 370 1.90 0.54 14.03
C LYS A 370 2.99 -0.08 14.91
N TRP A 371 3.44 0.65 15.92
CA TRP A 371 4.56 0.18 16.74
C TRP A 371 4.18 -1.02 17.63
N SER A 372 3.78 -0.82 18.88
CA SER A 372 3.41 -1.95 19.74
C SER A 372 2.05 -2.54 19.38
N LEU A 373 1.94 -3.87 19.39
CA LEU A 373 0.65 -4.54 19.30
C LEU A 373 -0.12 -4.44 20.63
N ALA A 374 0.56 -4.60 21.76
CA ALA A 374 -0.04 -4.58 23.09
C ALA A 374 0.82 -3.76 24.07
N MET A 375 0.16 -3.01 24.93
CA MET A 375 0.75 -2.34 26.10
C MET A 375 -0.13 -2.61 27.32
N ASP A 376 0.38 -2.45 28.54
CA ASP A 376 -0.50 -2.39 29.71
C ASP A 376 -1.10 -0.99 29.88
N GLN A 377 -2.04 -0.86 30.82
CA GLN A 377 -2.73 0.41 31.09
C GLN A 377 -1.81 1.52 31.65
N ASN A 378 -0.58 1.17 32.01
CA ASN A 378 0.46 2.07 32.49
C ASN A 378 1.60 2.22 31.46
N HIS A 379 1.43 1.75 30.22
CA HIS A 379 2.41 1.80 29.14
C HIS A 379 3.71 1.02 29.44
N ASN A 380 3.60 -0.09 30.19
CA ASN A 380 4.71 -0.95 30.59
C ASN A 380 4.60 -2.37 29.99
N PRO A 381 5.68 -3.17 30.07
CA PRO A 381 7.06 -2.76 30.41
C PRO A 381 7.75 -2.04 29.25
N HIS A 382 8.78 -1.25 29.56
CA HIS A 382 9.65 -0.62 28.58
C HIS A 382 11.09 -0.52 29.14
N ASN A 383 12.07 -0.41 28.26
CA ASN A 383 13.50 -0.38 28.54
C ASN A 383 14.07 0.97 28.07
N GLY A 384 13.77 2.02 28.82
CA GLY A 384 13.93 3.39 28.34
C GLY A 384 12.92 3.72 27.25
N GLY A 385 13.28 4.62 26.34
CA GLY A 385 12.46 5.01 25.18
C GLY A 385 11.02 5.40 25.53
N CYS A 386 10.05 4.89 24.76
CA CYS A 386 8.68 5.37 24.81
C CYS A 386 7.90 4.86 26.03
N ASN A 387 7.64 5.74 27.00
CA ASN A 387 6.88 5.45 28.22
C ASN A 387 5.41 5.91 28.17
N GLN A 388 4.95 6.37 27.00
CA GLN A 388 3.60 6.87 26.76
C GLN A 388 2.99 6.25 25.51
N CYS A 389 3.64 5.26 24.92
CA CYS A 389 3.17 4.57 23.73
C CYS A 389 1.93 3.75 24.04
N THR A 390 1.01 3.71 23.09
CA THR A 390 -0.16 2.84 23.10
C THR A 390 0.01 1.73 22.07
N GLY A 391 -0.85 0.71 22.16
CA GLY A 391 -0.88 -0.38 21.20
C GLY A 391 -2.29 -0.59 20.64
N LEU A 392 -2.43 -1.55 19.72
CA LEU A 392 -3.75 -1.96 19.23
C LEU A 392 -4.65 -2.45 20.38
N ILE A 393 -4.05 -3.04 21.41
CA ILE A 393 -4.77 -3.47 22.61
C ILE A 393 -4.09 -2.99 23.89
N THR A 394 -4.89 -2.84 24.93
CA THR A 394 -4.42 -2.65 26.31
C THR A 394 -4.69 -3.93 27.09
N VAL A 395 -3.64 -4.52 27.66
CA VAL A 395 -3.73 -5.69 28.56
C VAL A 395 -3.74 -5.19 30.00
N HIS A 396 -4.86 -5.34 30.69
CA HIS A 396 -4.98 -4.87 32.07
C HIS A 396 -4.14 -5.72 33.02
N ASN A 397 -3.19 -5.07 33.69
CA ASN A 397 -2.20 -5.70 34.55
C ASN A 397 -2.23 -5.09 35.96
N GLY A 398 -2.86 -5.80 36.90
CA GLY A 398 -2.75 -5.53 38.34
C GLY A 398 -3.68 -4.43 38.84
N ASP A 399 -4.55 -3.90 37.98
CA ASP A 399 -5.67 -3.04 38.34
C ASP A 399 -6.94 -3.86 38.59
N GLY A 400 -8.07 -3.19 38.84
CA GLY A 400 -9.38 -3.82 39.05
C GLY A 400 -9.93 -4.59 37.84
N ARG A 401 -9.25 -4.53 36.68
CA ARG A 401 -9.60 -5.22 35.43
C ARG A 401 -8.54 -6.25 35.03
N HIS A 402 -7.63 -6.64 35.93
CA HIS A 402 -6.54 -7.58 35.65
C HIS A 402 -7.01 -8.80 34.82
N GLY A 403 -6.29 -9.11 33.75
CA GLY A 403 -6.58 -10.22 32.84
C GLY A 403 -7.65 -9.93 31.78
N GLN A 404 -8.19 -8.71 31.75
CA GLN A 404 -9.05 -8.21 30.66
C GLN A 404 -8.22 -7.50 29.58
N VAL A 405 -8.81 -7.36 28.39
CA VAL A 405 -8.20 -6.67 27.25
C VAL A 405 -9.16 -5.65 26.67
N ASP A 406 -8.68 -4.42 26.54
CA ASP A 406 -9.35 -3.35 25.80
C ASP A 406 -8.83 -3.30 24.36
N TYR A 407 -9.74 -3.10 23.41
CA TYR A 407 -9.41 -2.83 22.02
C TYR A 407 -9.38 -1.32 21.83
N THR A 408 -8.20 -0.77 21.56
CA THR A 408 -8.00 0.68 21.49
C THR A 408 -8.56 1.22 20.16
N VAL A 409 -8.61 2.55 20.03
CA VAL A 409 -8.95 3.16 18.73
C VAL A 409 -8.02 2.67 17.61
N GLU A 410 -6.76 2.38 17.91
CA GLU A 410 -5.77 1.88 16.95
C GLU A 410 -6.14 0.50 16.39
N TYR A 411 -6.77 -0.38 17.18
CA TYR A 411 -7.33 -1.64 16.67
C TYR A 411 -8.41 -1.39 15.62
N TYR A 412 -9.32 -0.45 15.89
CA TYR A 412 -10.43 -0.19 14.98
C TYR A 412 -9.98 0.56 13.72
N THR A 413 -9.08 1.54 13.83
CA THR A 413 -8.50 2.25 12.68
C THR A 413 -7.67 1.30 11.82
N MET A 414 -6.84 0.45 12.42
CA MET A 414 -6.11 -0.60 11.69
C MET A 414 -7.09 -1.56 10.99
N GLY A 415 -8.17 -1.95 11.66
CA GLY A 415 -9.19 -2.83 11.08
C GLY A 415 -9.96 -2.22 9.90
N HIS A 416 -10.07 -0.89 9.79
CA HIS A 416 -10.59 -0.25 8.57
C HIS A 416 -9.76 -0.57 7.33
N LEU A 417 -8.46 -0.87 7.50
CA LEU A 417 -7.57 -1.35 6.46
C LEU A 417 -7.55 -2.88 6.40
N THR A 418 -7.10 -3.56 7.46
CA THR A 418 -6.77 -4.99 7.43
C THR A 418 -7.98 -5.91 7.28
N LYS A 419 -9.18 -5.48 7.74
CA LYS A 419 -10.38 -6.32 7.63
C LYS A 419 -10.92 -6.37 6.20
N PHE A 420 -10.76 -5.28 5.46
CA PHE A 420 -11.43 -5.07 4.16
C PHE A 420 -10.47 -5.09 2.96
N VAL A 421 -9.17 -4.86 3.19
CA VAL A 421 -8.13 -4.89 2.17
C VAL A 421 -7.24 -6.11 2.43
N LYS A 422 -7.29 -7.09 1.52
CA LYS A 422 -6.56 -8.36 1.67
C LYS A 422 -5.16 -8.25 1.05
N PRO A 423 -4.14 -8.97 1.57
CA PRO A 423 -2.86 -9.08 0.89
C PRO A 423 -3.02 -9.45 -0.59
N GLY A 424 -2.32 -8.72 -1.47
CA GLY A 424 -2.46 -8.82 -2.92
C GLY A 424 -3.49 -7.86 -3.54
N ALA A 425 -4.31 -7.17 -2.74
CA ALA A 425 -5.19 -6.11 -3.24
C ALA A 425 -4.39 -5.00 -3.94
N ARG A 426 -5.00 -4.31 -4.90
CA ARG A 426 -4.39 -3.17 -5.61
C ARG A 426 -5.04 -1.89 -5.12
N ARG A 427 -4.22 -0.89 -4.78
CA ARG A 427 -4.74 0.47 -4.59
C ARG A 427 -5.32 0.92 -5.94
N ILE A 428 -6.53 1.48 -5.92
CA ILE A 428 -7.19 2.01 -7.11
C ILE A 428 -7.38 3.52 -6.98
N GLN A 429 -7.70 4.19 -8.08
CA GLN A 429 -7.81 5.63 -8.08
C GLN A 429 -9.03 6.11 -7.29
N SER A 430 -8.79 7.13 -6.47
CA SER A 430 -9.82 7.98 -5.89
C SER A 430 -9.32 9.43 -5.78
N ASN A 431 -10.18 10.41 -6.05
CA ASN A 431 -9.80 11.81 -5.89
C ASN A 431 -9.54 12.15 -4.42
N ASP A 432 -8.58 13.05 -4.18
CA ASP A 432 -8.29 13.53 -2.84
C ASP A 432 -9.31 14.56 -2.38
N ASN A 433 -9.53 14.65 -1.06
CA ASN A 433 -10.41 15.63 -0.46
C ASN A 433 -9.97 15.94 0.98
N ALA A 434 -9.87 17.22 1.33
CA ALA A 434 -9.38 17.65 2.64
C ALA A 434 -10.40 17.41 3.78
N SER A 435 -11.70 17.54 3.50
CA SER A 435 -12.78 17.35 4.48
C SER A 435 -13.08 15.88 4.73
N VAL A 436 -12.95 15.05 3.68
CA VAL A 436 -13.10 13.59 3.76
C VAL A 436 -11.95 12.91 3.05
N LYS A 437 -10.86 12.73 3.79
CA LYS A 437 -9.68 12.00 3.30
C LYS A 437 -10.08 10.57 2.97
N ASN A 438 -9.53 10.01 1.90
CA ASN A 438 -9.94 8.68 1.45
C ASN A 438 -8.85 7.91 0.67
N VAL A 439 -8.96 6.59 0.64
CA VAL A 439 -8.19 5.70 -0.23
C VAL A 439 -9.05 4.50 -0.63
N ALA A 440 -8.92 4.06 -1.88
CA ALA A 440 -9.69 2.96 -2.43
C ALA A 440 -8.80 1.78 -2.84
N TRP A 441 -9.33 0.57 -2.68
CA TRP A 441 -8.65 -0.68 -2.99
C TRP A 441 -9.56 -1.63 -3.75
N ARG A 442 -8.96 -2.49 -4.57
CA ARG A 442 -9.59 -3.65 -5.22
C ARG A 442 -8.87 -4.92 -4.78
N ASN A 443 -9.59 -5.79 -4.10
CA ASN A 443 -9.12 -7.13 -3.72
C ASN A 443 -9.02 -8.04 -4.95
N ALA A 444 -8.26 -9.14 -4.80
CA ALA A 444 -8.06 -10.12 -5.87
C ALA A 444 -9.36 -10.82 -6.30
N ASP A 445 -10.33 -10.95 -5.40
CA ASP A 445 -11.68 -11.47 -5.69
C ASP A 445 -12.57 -10.47 -6.45
N GLY A 446 -12.07 -9.26 -6.70
CA GLY A 446 -12.80 -8.20 -7.37
C GLY A 446 -13.63 -7.31 -6.44
N SER A 447 -13.70 -7.58 -5.13
CA SER A 447 -14.35 -6.70 -4.15
C SER A 447 -13.56 -5.43 -3.90
N LYS A 448 -14.28 -4.36 -3.53
CA LYS A 448 -13.74 -3.00 -3.39
C LYS A 448 -13.88 -2.57 -1.95
N ALA A 449 -12.91 -1.78 -1.49
CA ALA A 449 -12.95 -1.14 -0.20
C ALA A 449 -12.54 0.33 -0.36
N LEU A 450 -13.48 1.24 -0.10
CA LEU A 450 -13.21 2.68 0.04
C LEU A 450 -13.14 3.01 1.52
N ILE A 451 -11.95 3.36 1.99
CA ILE A 451 -11.72 3.86 3.35
C ILE A 451 -11.82 5.38 3.30
N ALA A 452 -12.62 5.97 4.18
CA ALA A 452 -12.84 7.41 4.25
C ALA A 452 -12.82 7.89 5.71
N TYR A 453 -12.33 9.09 5.95
CA TYR A 453 -12.29 9.71 7.27
C TYR A 453 -12.78 11.16 7.21
N ASN A 454 -13.82 11.46 7.99
CA ASN A 454 -14.31 12.84 8.13
C ASN A 454 -13.43 13.60 9.13
N THR A 455 -12.62 14.51 8.59
CA THR A 455 -11.68 15.35 9.35
C THR A 455 -12.35 16.56 9.99
N THR A 456 -13.63 16.79 9.69
CA THR A 456 -14.34 18.00 10.11
C THR A 456 -15.09 17.81 11.43
N GLY A 457 -15.43 18.91 12.08
CA GLY A 457 -16.24 18.94 13.30
C GLY A 457 -17.74 18.69 13.08
N SER A 458 -18.20 18.52 11.84
CA SER A 458 -19.62 18.35 11.49
C SER A 458 -19.85 17.16 10.57
N THR A 459 -21.10 16.70 10.47
CA THR A 459 -21.49 15.65 9.51
C THR A 459 -21.25 16.14 8.08
N GLN A 460 -20.60 15.31 7.26
CA GLN A 460 -20.38 15.55 5.84
C GLN A 460 -21.32 14.70 5.00
N SER A 461 -22.04 15.30 4.06
CA SER A 461 -22.80 14.56 3.05
C SER A 461 -21.85 14.16 1.93
N VAL A 462 -21.50 12.86 1.89
CA VAL A 462 -20.52 12.30 0.97
C VAL A 462 -21.24 11.56 -0.15
N ARG A 463 -21.09 12.05 -1.38
CA ARG A 463 -21.45 11.31 -2.58
C ARG A 463 -20.26 10.46 -3.02
N VAL A 464 -20.43 9.14 -3.09
CA VAL A 464 -19.44 8.23 -3.68
C VAL A 464 -19.90 7.89 -5.08
N ASN A 465 -19.07 8.23 -6.07
CA ASN A 465 -19.26 7.97 -7.49
C ASN A 465 -18.35 6.84 -7.94
N TRP A 466 -18.87 5.88 -8.69
CA TRP A 466 -18.13 4.75 -9.24
C TRP A 466 -18.74 4.38 -10.60
N GLY A 467 -18.03 4.71 -11.68
CA GLY A 467 -18.58 4.64 -13.03
C GLY A 467 -19.83 5.51 -13.20
N GLY A 468 -20.87 4.96 -13.82
CA GLY A 468 -22.15 5.65 -14.04
C GLY A 468 -23.08 5.68 -12.82
N GLN A 469 -22.59 5.26 -11.64
CA GLN A 469 -23.41 5.03 -10.46
C GLN A 469 -22.89 5.79 -9.25
N SER A 470 -23.78 6.10 -8.32
CA SER A 470 -23.43 6.75 -7.06
C SER A 470 -24.36 6.38 -5.92
N PHE A 471 -23.89 6.56 -4.70
CA PHE A 471 -24.72 6.68 -3.50
C PHE A 471 -24.31 7.93 -2.72
N THR A 472 -25.20 8.41 -1.84
CA THR A 472 -24.89 9.47 -0.88
C THR A 472 -24.99 8.91 0.54
N TYR A 473 -24.05 9.29 1.40
CA TYR A 473 -24.01 8.90 2.80
C TYR A 473 -23.69 10.11 3.68
N ASN A 474 -24.44 10.29 4.77
CA ASN A 474 -24.16 11.32 5.76
C ASN A 474 -23.15 10.79 6.77
N LEU A 475 -21.86 11.06 6.53
CA LEU A 475 -20.75 10.62 7.36
C LEU A 475 -20.63 11.52 8.60
N PRO A 476 -20.89 11.02 9.83
CA PRO A 476 -20.80 11.84 11.04
C PRO A 476 -19.41 12.45 11.24
N SER A 477 -19.31 13.47 12.08
CA SER A 477 -18.01 14.00 12.51
C SER A 477 -17.19 12.94 13.26
N ARG A 478 -15.86 13.11 13.29
CA ARG A 478 -14.93 12.21 14.00
C ARG A 478 -15.17 10.73 13.72
N THR A 479 -15.44 10.41 12.45
CA THR A 479 -15.85 9.07 12.04
C THR A 479 -15.03 8.60 10.85
N SER A 480 -14.50 7.39 10.98
CA SER A 480 -13.98 6.59 9.87
C SER A 480 -15.09 5.73 9.31
N ALA A 481 -15.13 5.57 7.99
CA ALA A 481 -15.99 4.65 7.29
C ALA A 481 -15.19 3.76 6.36
N THR A 482 -15.54 2.49 6.28
CA THR A 482 -15.19 1.64 5.13
C THR A 482 -16.46 1.24 4.40
N PHE A 483 -16.52 1.58 3.11
CA PHE A 483 -17.57 1.19 2.19
C PHE A 483 -17.07 0.02 1.35
N THR A 484 -17.81 -1.09 1.30
CA THR A 484 -17.44 -2.26 0.48
C THR A 484 -18.56 -2.72 -0.44
N TRP A 485 -18.19 -3.14 -1.65
CA TRP A 485 -19.06 -3.69 -2.68
C TRP A 485 -18.29 -4.66 -3.58
N SER A 486 -18.96 -5.47 -4.38
CA SER A 486 -18.35 -6.59 -5.13
C SER A 486 -18.54 -6.51 -6.65
N GLY A 487 -19.47 -5.67 -7.12
CA GLY A 487 -19.72 -5.48 -8.55
C GLY A 487 -18.49 -5.01 -9.32
N ALA A 488 -18.56 -5.12 -10.65
CA ALA A 488 -17.62 -4.50 -11.58
C ALA A 488 -18.13 -3.13 -12.02
N GLN A 489 -17.22 -2.19 -12.28
CA GLN A 489 -17.60 -0.82 -12.63
C GLN A 489 -18.41 -0.81 -13.93
N SER A 490 -19.71 -0.56 -13.82
CA SER A 490 -20.59 -0.39 -14.97
C SER A 490 -20.57 1.06 -15.44
N GLY A 491 -20.49 1.28 -16.75
CA GLY A 491 -20.29 2.63 -17.33
C GLY A 491 -18.87 3.16 -17.15
N GLY A 492 -17.86 2.27 -17.05
CA GLY A 492 -16.43 2.59 -16.99
C GLY A 492 -15.73 2.76 -18.34
N GLY A 493 -16.46 2.76 -19.46
CA GLY A 493 -16.01 3.49 -20.63
C GLY A 493 -16.33 4.94 -20.34
N GLY A 494 -15.33 5.76 -20.02
CA GLY A 494 -15.52 7.20 -19.85
C GLY A 494 -16.30 7.76 -21.02
N GLY A 495 -17.07 8.81 -20.75
CA GLY A 495 -18.15 9.29 -21.60
C GLY A 495 -17.78 9.20 -23.08
N THR A 496 -18.67 8.62 -23.88
CA THR A 496 -18.55 8.73 -25.33
C THR A 496 -19.33 9.96 -25.76
N GLY A 497 -18.67 10.87 -26.44
CA GLY A 497 -19.30 12.08 -26.94
C GLY A 497 -18.34 12.94 -27.73
N GLN A 498 -18.84 14.07 -28.21
CA GLN A 498 -18.03 15.05 -28.90
C GLN A 498 -17.10 15.77 -27.92
N ILE A 499 -15.85 15.96 -28.33
CA ILE A 499 -14.94 16.91 -27.69
C ILE A 499 -15.08 18.23 -28.46
N THR A 500 -15.62 19.26 -27.83
CA THR A 500 -15.86 20.57 -28.46
C THR A 500 -14.88 21.62 -27.95
N GLY A 501 -14.43 22.52 -28.81
CA GLY A 501 -13.45 23.55 -28.45
C GLY A 501 -13.68 24.85 -29.20
N LEU A 502 -12.60 25.39 -29.79
CA LEU A 502 -12.59 26.68 -30.48
C LEU A 502 -13.79 26.83 -31.45
N ALA A 503 -14.50 27.95 -31.33
CA ALA A 503 -15.69 28.28 -32.12
C ALA A 503 -16.82 27.23 -32.04
N GLY A 504 -16.89 26.43 -30.97
CA GLY A 504 -17.90 25.39 -30.79
C GLY A 504 -17.72 24.17 -31.69
N LYS A 505 -16.54 24.02 -32.31
CA LYS A 505 -16.23 22.95 -33.25
C LYS A 505 -15.67 21.72 -32.56
N CYS A 506 -15.74 20.59 -33.26
CA CYS A 506 -15.42 19.28 -32.73
C CYS A 506 -13.99 18.83 -33.10
N VAL A 507 -13.37 18.07 -32.20
CA VAL A 507 -12.22 17.23 -32.52
C VAL A 507 -12.68 16.10 -33.44
N ASP A 508 -12.10 16.03 -34.63
CA ASP A 508 -12.58 15.22 -35.76
C ASP A 508 -11.44 14.37 -36.35
N VAL A 509 -11.71 13.10 -36.63
CA VAL A 509 -10.81 12.25 -37.43
C VAL A 509 -11.06 12.50 -38.91
N ALA A 510 -10.05 13.03 -39.61
CA ALA A 510 -10.19 13.51 -40.98
C ALA A 510 -10.76 12.43 -41.92
N GLY A 511 -11.91 12.75 -42.54
CA GLY A 511 -12.59 11.88 -43.49
C GLY A 511 -13.14 10.59 -42.88
N ALA A 512 -13.28 10.50 -41.55
CA ALA A 512 -13.64 9.28 -40.83
C ALA A 512 -12.74 8.06 -41.16
N ASN A 513 -11.50 8.32 -41.60
CA ASN A 513 -10.56 7.27 -41.97
C ASN A 513 -9.93 6.69 -40.70
N SER A 514 -10.07 5.38 -40.47
CA SER A 514 -9.56 4.69 -39.29
C SER A 514 -8.12 4.18 -39.44
N ALA A 515 -7.43 4.50 -40.54
CA ALA A 515 -6.04 4.12 -40.74
C ALA A 515 -5.11 4.83 -39.72
N ASN A 516 -4.07 4.13 -39.26
CA ASN A 516 -3.04 4.71 -38.40
C ASN A 516 -2.37 5.91 -39.10
N GLY A 517 -2.12 6.96 -38.35
CA GLY A 517 -1.56 8.21 -38.87
C GLY A 517 -2.59 9.15 -39.48
N THR A 518 -3.87 8.80 -39.49
CA THR A 518 -4.93 9.72 -39.94
C THR A 518 -4.93 10.97 -39.06
N ALA A 519 -5.00 12.12 -39.72
CA ALA A 519 -5.02 13.43 -39.07
C ALA A 519 -6.23 13.61 -38.15
N VAL A 520 -5.98 14.18 -36.98
CA VAL A 520 -7.02 14.76 -36.12
C VAL A 520 -7.09 16.27 -36.34
N GLN A 521 -8.28 16.79 -36.59
CA GLN A 521 -8.51 18.16 -37.04
C GLN A 521 -9.67 18.80 -36.27
N LEU A 522 -9.82 20.12 -36.41
CA LEU A 522 -11.01 20.84 -36.00
C LEU A 522 -12.02 20.83 -37.15
N TYR A 523 -13.27 20.47 -36.86
CA TYR A 523 -14.33 20.44 -37.86
C TYR A 523 -15.70 20.78 -37.25
N ASP A 524 -16.63 21.28 -38.05
CA ASP A 524 -18.00 21.49 -37.60
C ASP A 524 -18.60 20.19 -37.04
N CYS A 525 -19.28 20.32 -35.91
CA CYS A 525 -19.90 19.19 -35.25
C CYS A 525 -21.01 18.60 -36.12
N ASN A 526 -20.83 17.36 -36.56
CA ASN A 526 -21.70 16.65 -37.50
C ASN A 526 -22.26 15.34 -36.93
N GLY A 527 -21.89 14.98 -35.70
CA GLY A 527 -22.40 13.81 -34.98
C GLY A 527 -21.88 12.46 -35.49
N SER A 528 -21.04 12.44 -36.52
CA SER A 528 -20.47 11.21 -37.06
C SER A 528 -19.57 10.50 -36.05
N SER A 529 -19.32 9.20 -36.26
CA SER A 529 -18.40 8.41 -35.43
C SER A 529 -16.97 8.95 -35.42
N ALA A 530 -16.57 9.76 -36.40
CA ALA A 530 -15.28 10.44 -36.44
C ALA A 530 -15.13 11.54 -35.38
N GLN A 531 -16.23 11.94 -34.75
CA GLN A 531 -16.27 12.96 -33.69
C GLN A 531 -16.75 12.39 -32.36
N GLN A 532 -17.02 11.08 -32.28
CA GLN A 532 -17.38 10.41 -31.04
C GLN A 532 -16.12 9.90 -30.37
N TRP A 533 -15.71 10.58 -29.30
CA TRP A 533 -14.54 10.22 -28.51
C TRP A 533 -14.97 9.56 -27.21
N THR A 534 -14.42 8.39 -26.94
CA THR A 534 -14.58 7.65 -25.69
C THR A 534 -13.34 7.88 -24.83
N ARG A 535 -13.54 8.30 -23.58
CA ARG A 535 -12.43 8.37 -22.62
C ARG A 535 -12.21 6.99 -21.99
N SER A 536 -11.02 6.42 -22.10
CA SER A 536 -10.68 5.14 -21.49
C SER A 536 -9.46 5.33 -20.59
N GLY A 537 -9.69 5.56 -19.29
CA GLY A 537 -8.64 6.04 -18.38
C GLY A 537 -8.06 7.37 -18.85
N SER A 538 -6.77 7.38 -19.15
CA SER A 538 -6.05 8.52 -19.74
C SER A 538 -6.00 8.50 -21.28
N GLN A 539 -6.62 7.53 -21.96
CA GLN A 539 -6.70 7.53 -23.41
C GLN A 539 -7.99 8.19 -23.90
N LEU A 540 -7.92 8.88 -25.03
CA LEU A 540 -9.09 9.37 -25.78
C LEU A 540 -9.17 8.56 -27.07
N GLN A 541 -10.30 7.89 -27.31
CA GLN A 541 -10.45 6.90 -28.37
C GLN A 541 -11.55 7.28 -29.36
N ALA A 542 -11.27 7.17 -30.66
CA ALA A 542 -12.25 7.33 -31.73
C ALA A 542 -11.99 6.29 -32.83
N LEU A 543 -13.05 5.78 -33.46
CA LEU A 543 -12.95 4.76 -34.52
C LEU A 543 -12.11 3.53 -34.15
N GLY A 544 -12.09 3.15 -32.87
CA GLY A 544 -11.29 2.02 -32.35
C GLY A 544 -9.79 2.30 -32.23
N LYS A 545 -9.38 3.57 -32.30
CA LYS A 545 -7.99 4.04 -32.24
C LYS A 545 -7.83 5.11 -31.17
N CYS A 546 -6.60 5.37 -30.74
CA CYS A 546 -6.27 6.34 -29.69
C CYS A 546 -5.78 7.67 -30.28
N LEU A 547 -6.14 8.79 -29.65
CA LEU A 547 -5.52 10.10 -29.89
C LEU A 547 -4.04 10.01 -29.52
N ASP A 548 -3.19 10.29 -30.48
CA ASP A 548 -1.76 9.97 -30.46
C ASP A 548 -0.95 11.19 -30.88
N VAL A 549 0.10 11.52 -30.11
CA VAL A 549 1.09 12.51 -30.54
C VAL A 549 2.04 11.84 -31.53
N SER A 550 2.13 12.35 -32.75
CA SER A 550 2.85 11.68 -33.84
C SER A 550 4.31 11.40 -33.48
N GLY A 551 4.71 10.12 -33.56
CA GLY A 551 6.05 9.65 -33.22
C GLY A 551 6.44 9.80 -31.75
N GLY A 552 5.50 10.13 -30.85
CA GLY A 552 5.77 10.45 -29.46
C GLY A 552 6.61 11.72 -29.27
N GLY A 553 6.56 12.65 -30.24
CA GLY A 553 7.30 13.91 -30.17
C GLY A 553 6.86 14.77 -28.98
N THR A 554 7.79 15.56 -28.44
CA THR A 554 7.54 16.42 -27.26
C THR A 554 7.70 17.90 -27.58
N ALA A 555 8.00 18.27 -28.82
CA ALA A 555 8.19 19.67 -29.23
C ALA A 555 6.85 20.37 -29.52
N ASN A 556 6.79 21.68 -29.32
CA ASN A 556 5.67 22.51 -29.77
C ASN A 556 5.47 22.35 -31.28
N GLY A 557 4.22 22.21 -31.70
CA GLY A 557 3.87 22.00 -33.10
C GLY A 557 3.90 20.55 -33.56
N THR A 558 4.23 19.60 -32.68
CA THR A 558 4.08 18.18 -33.01
C THR A 558 2.59 17.88 -33.21
N VAL A 559 2.24 17.40 -34.40
CA VAL A 559 0.84 17.12 -34.76
C VAL A 559 0.29 15.89 -34.04
N VAL A 560 -1.02 15.88 -33.80
CA VAL A 560 -1.71 14.68 -33.30
C VAL A 560 -2.38 13.89 -34.44
N GLN A 561 -2.57 12.61 -34.24
CA GLN A 561 -3.14 11.66 -35.17
C GLN A 561 -3.96 10.62 -34.40
N ILE A 562 -4.61 9.70 -35.12
CA ILE A 562 -5.06 8.45 -34.50
C ILE A 562 -4.07 7.33 -34.77
N TRP A 563 -3.88 6.46 -33.79
CA TRP A 563 -3.04 5.27 -33.89
C TRP A 563 -3.65 4.10 -33.11
N ASP A 564 -3.22 2.88 -33.40
CA ASP A 564 -3.55 1.72 -32.55
C ASP A 564 -3.22 2.01 -31.09
N CYS A 565 -4.17 1.71 -30.21
CA CYS A 565 -3.98 1.89 -28.79
C CYS A 565 -2.87 0.96 -28.28
N ASN A 566 -1.76 1.55 -27.85
CA ASN A 566 -0.53 0.84 -27.49
C ASN A 566 -0.04 1.15 -26.06
N GLY A 567 -0.76 2.03 -25.33
CA GLY A 567 -0.46 2.38 -23.95
C GLY A 567 0.76 3.28 -23.76
N SER A 568 1.41 3.73 -24.84
CA SER A 568 2.55 4.65 -24.77
C SER A 568 2.15 6.02 -24.21
N GLY A 569 3.14 6.78 -23.73
CA GLY A 569 2.95 8.15 -23.25
C GLY A 569 2.36 9.11 -24.30
N ALA A 570 2.56 8.82 -25.59
CA ALA A 570 2.00 9.59 -26.71
C ALA A 570 0.46 9.56 -26.74
N GLN A 571 -0.15 8.60 -26.05
CA GLN A 571 -1.59 8.36 -26.01
C GLN A 571 -2.21 8.64 -24.64
N GLN A 572 -1.42 9.16 -23.68
CA GLN A 572 -1.89 9.46 -22.34
C GLN A 572 -2.20 10.96 -22.19
N TRP A 573 -3.44 11.25 -21.85
CA TRP A 573 -4.04 12.56 -21.79
C TRP A 573 -4.73 12.78 -20.46
N ASN A 574 -4.56 13.96 -19.89
CA ASN A 574 -5.24 14.42 -18.69
C ASN A 574 -6.20 15.56 -19.05
N VAL A 575 -7.50 15.34 -18.87
CA VAL A 575 -8.50 16.40 -18.98
C VAL A 575 -8.58 17.13 -17.64
N THR A 576 -8.18 18.40 -17.60
CA THR A 576 -8.12 19.20 -16.36
C THR A 576 -9.45 19.87 -16.03
N ALA A 577 -9.62 20.32 -14.79
CA ALA A 577 -10.77 21.14 -14.39
C ALA A 577 -10.83 22.50 -15.10
N SER A 578 -9.72 22.97 -15.67
CA SER A 578 -9.62 24.18 -16.47
C SER A 578 -9.91 23.93 -17.96
N ASN A 579 -10.48 22.76 -18.29
CA ASN A 579 -10.82 22.33 -19.63
C ASN A 579 -9.62 22.24 -20.58
N ASP A 580 -8.43 21.95 -20.06
CA ASP A 580 -7.26 21.61 -20.90
C ASP A 580 -7.22 20.10 -21.12
N ILE A 581 -6.79 19.67 -22.30
CA ILE A 581 -6.44 18.26 -22.58
C ILE A 581 -4.93 18.19 -22.71
N VAL A 582 -4.25 17.68 -21.68
CA VAL A 582 -2.78 17.73 -21.56
C VAL A 582 -2.19 16.36 -21.83
N ASN A 583 -1.29 16.25 -22.80
CA ASN A 583 -0.50 15.03 -22.97
C ASN A 583 0.48 14.90 -21.79
N THR A 584 0.43 13.77 -21.07
CA THR A 584 1.20 13.60 -19.82
C THR A 584 2.69 13.34 -20.05
N GLN A 585 3.08 12.82 -21.22
CA GLN A 585 4.49 12.63 -21.58
C GLN A 585 5.16 13.95 -21.97
N ALA A 586 4.51 14.74 -22.82
CA ALA A 586 5.05 15.99 -23.33
C ALA A 586 4.83 17.18 -22.38
N ASN A 587 3.91 17.04 -21.41
CA ASN A 587 3.43 18.13 -20.55
C ASN A 587 2.95 19.34 -21.37
N LYS A 588 2.18 19.09 -22.43
CA LYS A 588 1.70 20.08 -23.42
C LYS A 588 0.23 19.87 -23.73
N CYS A 589 -0.46 20.94 -24.07
CA CYS A 589 -1.90 20.97 -24.32
C CYS A 589 -2.22 20.61 -25.77
N LEU A 590 -3.34 19.91 -25.97
CA LEU A 590 -3.99 19.77 -27.28
C LEU A 590 -4.43 21.15 -27.77
N ASP A 591 -3.97 21.51 -28.97
CA ASP A 591 -3.98 22.87 -29.48
C ASP A 591 -4.53 22.90 -30.91
N VAL A 592 -5.44 23.84 -31.21
CA VAL A 592 -5.82 24.16 -32.59
C VAL A 592 -4.73 25.06 -33.20
N THR A 593 -4.07 24.55 -34.24
CA THR A 593 -2.93 25.21 -34.87
C THR A 593 -3.28 26.63 -35.32
N GLY A 594 -2.50 27.61 -34.84
CA GLY A 594 -2.65 29.02 -35.21
C GLY A 594 -3.94 29.68 -34.73
N ASN A 595 -4.67 29.08 -33.76
CA ASN A 595 -5.97 29.56 -33.30
C ASN A 595 -6.97 29.77 -34.47
N ASN A 596 -6.88 28.92 -35.49
CA ASN A 596 -7.67 29.00 -36.70
C ASN A 596 -8.93 28.12 -36.60
N SER A 597 -10.11 28.74 -36.68
CA SER A 597 -11.41 28.05 -36.58
C SER A 597 -11.90 27.46 -37.90
N ALA A 598 -11.12 27.51 -38.99
CA ALA A 598 -11.48 26.89 -40.26
C ALA A 598 -11.59 25.36 -40.14
N ASN A 599 -12.56 24.76 -40.83
CA ASN A 599 -12.68 23.31 -40.93
C ASN A 599 -11.42 22.71 -41.56
N GLY A 600 -10.96 21.60 -41.01
CA GLY A 600 -9.74 20.92 -41.46
C GLY A 600 -8.46 21.45 -40.82
N THR A 601 -8.53 22.43 -39.92
CA THR A 601 -7.35 22.91 -39.18
C THR A 601 -6.77 21.77 -38.34
N ARG A 602 -5.49 21.45 -38.52
CA ARG A 602 -4.83 20.36 -37.79
C ARG A 602 -4.71 20.67 -36.30
N LEU A 603 -4.89 19.65 -35.48
CA LEU A 603 -4.55 19.72 -34.07
C LEU A 603 -3.08 19.31 -33.85
N GLN A 604 -2.47 19.92 -32.84
CA GLN A 604 -1.08 19.73 -32.44
C GLN A 604 -0.96 19.75 -30.90
N ILE A 605 0.24 19.52 -30.39
CA ILE A 605 0.57 19.86 -29.00
C ILE A 605 1.36 21.17 -28.93
N TRP A 606 1.07 21.97 -27.91
CA TRP A 606 1.77 23.22 -27.63
C TRP A 606 1.85 23.47 -26.13
N ASP A 607 2.76 24.32 -25.69
CA ASP A 607 2.76 24.79 -24.30
C ASP A 607 1.37 25.28 -23.89
N CYS A 608 0.98 24.91 -22.68
CA CYS A 608 -0.31 25.30 -22.13
C CYS A 608 -0.30 26.80 -21.82
N THR A 609 -0.96 27.58 -22.67
CA THR A 609 -1.05 29.05 -22.56
C THR A 609 -2.33 29.52 -21.89
N GLY A 610 -3.34 28.65 -21.80
CA GLY A 610 -4.69 29.00 -21.35
C GLY A 610 -5.54 29.71 -22.40
N ALA A 611 -5.04 29.87 -23.63
CA ALA A 611 -5.77 30.48 -24.74
C ALA A 611 -6.97 29.63 -25.19
N ALA A 612 -7.94 30.28 -25.85
CA ALA A 612 -9.20 29.65 -26.25
C ALA A 612 -9.04 28.43 -27.18
N ASN A 613 -7.98 28.39 -27.99
CA ASN A 613 -7.66 27.27 -28.88
C ASN A 613 -7.14 26.01 -28.16
N GLN A 614 -6.98 26.06 -26.84
CA GLN A 614 -6.56 24.93 -26.00
C GLN A 614 -7.64 24.51 -24.99
N LYS A 615 -8.83 25.12 -25.06
CA LYS A 615 -9.95 24.86 -24.17
C LYS A 615 -10.95 23.91 -24.82
N TRP A 616 -11.22 22.81 -24.13
CA TRP A 616 -12.01 21.69 -24.64
C TRP A 616 -13.05 21.25 -23.61
N THR A 617 -14.29 21.09 -24.06
CA THR A 617 -15.32 20.37 -23.32
C THR A 617 -15.28 18.92 -23.79
N ALA A 618 -14.78 18.03 -22.93
CA ALA A 618 -14.69 16.60 -23.21
C ALA A 618 -15.74 15.81 -22.42
N PRO A 619 -16.16 14.63 -22.92
CA PRO A 619 -17.02 13.73 -22.17
C PRO A 619 -16.40 13.32 -20.81
N ALA A 620 -17.26 13.21 -19.78
CA ALA A 620 -16.87 12.94 -18.40
C ALA A 620 -16.28 11.54 -18.19
#